data_AF-A0A6A7AEA3-F1
#
_entry.id   AF-A0A6A7AEA3-F1
#
_cell.length_a   1.000
_cell.length_b   1.000
_cell.length_c   1.000
_cell.angle_alpha   90.00
_cell.angle_beta   90.00
_cell.angle_gamma   90.00
#
_symmetry.space_group_name_H-M   'P 1'
#
loop_
_entity.id
_entity.type
_entity.pdbx_description
1 polymer ?
#
loop_
_entity_poly.entity_id
_entity_poly.type
_entity_poly.pdbx_seq_one_letter_code
_entity_poly.pdbx_strand_id
1 'polypeptide(L)' 'CTTHSLLPPVYQVHSDRRGGRTAWCSSVTIATREFMAEHWRDGSCIRASQEEVAEKALRTLESEAN' A
#
# COMPACT_ATOMS: atom_id res chain seq x y z
N CYS A 1 -10.10 10.46 4.72
CA CYS A 1 -9.41 10.56 6.03
C CYS A 1 -10.00 11.65 6.91
N THR A 2 -10.04 12.91 6.45
CA THR A 2 -10.56 14.04 7.22
C THR A 2 -12.03 13.90 7.62
N THR A 3 -12.87 13.34 6.74
CA THR A 3 -14.31 13.13 7.00
C THR A 3 -14.60 12.02 8.01
N HIS A 4 -13.68 11.05 8.19
CA HIS A 4 -13.86 9.89 9.07
C HIS A 4 -12.97 9.93 10.33
N SER A 5 -12.27 11.05 10.59
CA SER A 5 -11.27 11.15 11.68
C SER A 5 -10.20 10.05 11.64
N LEU A 6 -9.92 9.50 10.46
CA LEU A 6 -8.91 8.47 10.27
C LEU A 6 -7.54 9.12 10.08
N LEU A 7 -6.51 8.55 10.72
CA LEU A 7 -5.13 8.96 10.53
C LEU A 7 -4.78 8.95 9.02
N PRO A 8 -4.00 9.93 8.54
CA PRO A 8 -3.60 9.99 7.14
C PRO A 8 -2.83 8.70 6.76
N PRO A 9 -3.15 8.08 5.61
CA PRO A 9 -2.44 6.90 5.13
C PRO A 9 -0.98 7.25 4.87
N VAL A 10 -0.07 6.53 5.52
CA VAL A 10 1.37 6.68 5.30
C VAL A 10 1.81 5.63 4.30
N TYR A 11 2.24 6.07 3.12
CA TYR A 11 2.76 5.18 2.09
C TYR A 11 4.27 5.01 2.25
N GLN A 12 4.76 3.77 2.24
CA GLN A 12 6.18 3.46 2.18
C GLN A 12 6.45 2.56 0.98
N VAL A 13 7.52 2.87 0.24
CA VAL A 13 7.96 2.12 -0.92
C VAL A 13 9.23 1.36 -0.55
N HIS A 14 9.22 0.06 -0.80
CA HIS A 14 10.32 -0.86 -0.54
C HIS A 14 10.94 -1.29 -1.87
N SER A 15 12.27 -1.26 -1.95
CA SER A 15 13.02 -1.71 -3.12
C SER A 15 13.98 -2.84 -2.73
N ASP A 16 13.87 -4.00 -3.38
CA ASP A 16 14.73 -5.17 -3.20
C ASP A 16 15.55 -5.41 -4.47
N ARG A 17 16.88 -5.37 -4.35
CA ARG A 17 17.80 -5.50 -5.48
C ARG A 17 18.24 -6.95 -5.65
N ARG A 18 17.66 -7.65 -6.63
CA ARG A 18 17.95 -9.06 -6.95
C ARG A 18 18.83 -9.16 -8.18
N GLY A 19 20.15 -8.99 -7.99
CA GLY A 19 21.20 -9.42 -8.93
C GLY A 19 21.08 -8.94 -10.39
N GLY A 20 20.35 -7.85 -10.66
CA GLY A 20 20.12 -7.32 -12.02
C GLY A 20 18.72 -6.74 -12.24
N ARG A 21 17.74 -7.12 -11.41
CA ARG A 21 16.40 -6.50 -11.36
C ARG A 21 16.16 -5.85 -10.01
N THR A 22 15.42 -4.75 -10.00
CA THR A 22 14.96 -4.11 -8.76
C THR A 22 13.49 -4.40 -8.62
N ALA A 23 13.14 -5.18 -7.62
CA ALA A 23 11.78 -5.46 -7.25
C ALA A 23 11.28 -4.34 -6.33
N TRP A 24 10.06 -3.87 -6.54
CA TRP A 24 9.44 -2.78 -5.81
C TRP A 24 8.14 -3.25 -5.20
N CYS A 25 7.89 -2.83 -3.97
CA CYS A 25 6.67 -3.10 -3.23
C CYS A 25 6.20 -1.80 -2.56
N SER A 26 4.89 -1.56 -2.55
CA SER A 26 4.29 -0.46 -1.80
C SER A 26 3.57 -0.98 -0.57
N SER A 27 3.61 -0.21 0.50
CA SER A 27 2.91 -0.46 1.76
C SER A 27 2.16 0.81 2.17
N VAL A 28 0.98 0.67 2.77
CA VAL A 28 0.24 1.76 3.37
C VAL A 28 -0.09 1.43 4.82
N THR A 29 0.18 2.36 5.72
CA THR A 29 -0.22 2.25 7.12
C THR A 29 -1.40 3.16 7.39
N ILE A 30 -2.51 2.60 7.87
CA ILE A 30 -3.73 3.33 8.24
C ILE A 30 -4.15 2.93 9.65
N ALA A 31 -4.35 3.90 10.53
CA ALA A 31 -4.96 3.71 11.86
C ALA A 31 -4.37 2.50 12.64
N THR A 32 -3.03 2.39 12.69
CA THR A 32 -2.27 1.33 13.40
C THR A 32 -2.20 -0.03 12.67
N ARG A 33 -2.74 -0.14 11.45
CA ARG A 33 -2.64 -1.36 10.62
C ARG A 33 -1.82 -1.08 9.37
N GLU A 34 -0.87 -1.95 9.10
CA GLU A 34 -0.06 -1.91 7.88
C GLU A 34 -0.63 -2.87 6.84
N PHE A 35 -0.78 -2.39 5.62
CA PHE A 35 -1.18 -3.15 4.45
C PHE A 35 -0.05 -3.10 3.43
N MET A 36 0.49 -4.27 3.09
CA MET A 36 1.52 -4.41 2.07
C MET A 36 0.95 -4.97 0.77
N ALA A 37 1.56 -4.59 -0.36
CA ALA A 37 1.34 -5.27 -1.62
C ALA A 37 1.86 -6.71 -1.51
N GLU A 38 1.04 -7.67 -1.93
CA GLU A 38 1.40 -9.09 -1.90
C GLU A 38 2.42 -9.44 -3.00
N HIS A 39 2.41 -8.67 -4.09
CA HIS A 39 3.22 -8.92 -5.26
C HIS A 39 4.32 -7.86 -5.39
N TRP A 40 5.57 -8.32 -5.45
CA TRP A 40 6.72 -7.49 -5.80
C TRP A 40 6.74 -7.29 -7.31
N ARG A 41 6.71 -6.03 -7.75
CA ARG A 41 6.64 -5.67 -9.18
C ARG A 41 7.91 -4.94 -9.62
N ASP A 42 8.12 -4.83 -10.93
CA ASP A 42 9.22 -4.04 -11.47
C ASP A 42 8.99 -2.54 -11.24
N GLY A 43 10.04 -1.71 -11.32
CA GLY A 43 9.99 -0.28 -10.94
C GLY A 43 8.98 0.55 -11.74
N SER A 44 8.64 0.07 -12.93
CA SER A 44 7.61 0.66 -13.79
C SER A 44 6.18 0.55 -13.21
N CYS A 45 5.95 -0.33 -12.24
CA CYS A 45 4.62 -0.63 -11.69
C CYS A 45 4.41 -0.13 -10.24
N ILE A 46 5.27 0.77 -9.74
CA ILE A 46 5.14 1.33 -8.38
C ILE A 46 3.77 2.00 -8.19
N ARG A 47 3.30 2.75 -9.19
CA ARG A 47 2.00 3.43 -9.13
C ARG A 47 0.83 2.44 -9.05
N ALA A 48 0.89 1.38 -9.85
CA ALA A 48 -0.11 0.31 -9.81
C ALA A 48 -0.11 -0.42 -8.45
N SER A 49 1.07 -0.63 -7.85
CA SER A 49 1.20 -1.20 -6.51
C SER A 49 0.63 -0.27 -5.43
N GLN A 50 0.82 1.05 -5.54
CA GLN A 50 0.20 2.02 -4.63
C GLN A 50 -1.33 2.03 -4.74
N GLU A 51 -1.86 2.04 -5.97
CA GLU A 51 -3.32 2.01 -6.21
C GLU A 51 -3.95 0.73 -5.65
N GLU A 52 -3.34 -0.44 -5.87
CA GLU A 52 -3.82 -1.74 -5.35
C GLU A 52 -3.87 -1.77 -3.82
N VAL A 53 -2.81 -1.28 -3.17
CA VAL A 53 -2.70 -1.25 -1.71
C VAL A 53 -3.68 -0.25 -1.09
N ALA A 54 -3.88 0.90 -1.74
CA ALA A 54 -4.88 1.87 -1.33
C ALA A 54 -6.31 1.30 -1.43
N GLU A 55 -6.62 0.59 -2.52
CA GLU A 55 -7.93 -0.04 -2.70
C GLU A 55 -8.16 -1.17 -1.69
N LYS A 56 -7.15 -2.00 -1.42
CA LYS A 56 -7.22 -3.06 -0.40
C LYS A 56 -7.46 -2.49 1.00
N ALA A 57 -6.77 -1.40 1.34
CA ALA A 57 -6.94 -0.74 2.62
C ALA A 57 -8.33 -0.08 2.73
N LEU A 58 -8.81 0.58 1.66
CA LEU A 58 -10.14 1.17 1.62
C LEU A 58 -11.23 0.11 1.79
N ARG A 59 -11.21 -0.97 1.02
CA ARG A 59 -12.19 -2.07 1.13
C ARG A 59 -12.22 -2.70 2.51
N THR A 60 -11.06 -2.83 3.15
CA THR A 60 -10.96 -3.36 4.52
C THR A 60 -11.62 -2.40 5.51
N LEU A 61 -11.33 -1.10 5.41
CA LEU A 61 -11.93 -0.08 6.27
C LEU A 61 -13.45 0.05 6.05
N GLU A 62 -13.91 -0.01 4.80
CA GLU A 62 -15.34 -0.01 4.46
C GLU A 62 -16.04 -1.25 5.01
N SER A 63 -15.42 -2.43 4.90
CA SER A 63 -15.95 -3.67 5.47
C SER A 63 -16.00 -3.65 7.00
N GLU A 64 -15.12 -2.92 7.67
CA GLU A 64 -15.10 -2.79 9.14
C GLU A 64 -16.05 -1.72 9.66
N ALA A 65 -16.43 -0.76 8.81
CA ALA A 65 -17.37 0.31 9.16
C ALA A 65 -18.85 -0.12 9.06
N ASN A 66 -19.14 -1.35 8.63
CA ASN A 66 -20.49 -1.89 8.40
C ASN A 66 -20.78 -3.08 9.31
#